data_AF-A0A5B8V4V6-F1
#
_entry.id   AF-A0A5B8V4V6-F1
#
_cell.length_a   1.000
_cell.length_b   1.000
_cell.length_c   1.000
_cell.angle_alpha   90.00
_cell.angle_beta   90.00
_cell.angle_gamma   90.00
#
_symmetry.space_group_name_H-M   'P 1'
#
loop_
_entity.id
_entity.type
_entity.pdbx_description
1 polymer ?
#
loop_
_entity_poly.entity_id
_entity_poly.type
_entity_poly.pdbx_seq_one_letter_code
_entity_poly.pdbx_strand_id
1 'polypeptide(L)'
;MPSQELIQLIQNILIEAGKLIPHYMQNKEDERIAHGSCAACIIDEEGNVYGKLYGTNKIRARESYRVAWTKASQVWITGLRTGEYEKKFFNNEIEECGIEVPDLIGWEGGQPLTLKNGIKLSVGFSGIRGINDLEIMVKALDIADK
;
A
#
# COMPACT_ATOMS: atom_id res chain seq x y z
N MET A 1 -2.80 -15.87 -15.16
CA MET A 1 -2.20 -14.77 -15.95
C MET A 1 -3.26 -13.69 -15.98
N PRO A 2 -2.98 -12.53 -15.36
CA PRO A 2 -3.97 -11.48 -15.19
C PRO A 2 -4.40 -10.93 -16.55
N SER A 3 -5.67 -10.53 -16.67
CA SER A 3 -6.18 -9.94 -17.90
C SER A 3 -5.47 -8.62 -18.19
N GLN A 4 -5.35 -8.26 -19.47
CA GLN A 4 -4.76 -6.99 -19.87
C GLN A 4 -5.53 -5.80 -19.25
N GLU A 5 -6.84 -5.95 -19.08
CA GLU A 5 -7.70 -4.96 -18.43
C GLU A 5 -7.34 -4.77 -16.95
N LEU A 6 -7.12 -5.86 -16.20
CA LEU A 6 -6.71 -5.79 -14.80
C LEU A 6 -5.34 -5.12 -14.66
N ILE A 7 -4.38 -5.49 -15.50
CA ILE A 7 -3.05 -4.87 -15.51
C ILE A 7 -3.17 -3.36 -15.77
N GLN A 8 -3.97 -2.96 -16.76
CA GLN A 8 -4.16 -1.55 -17.09
C GLN A 8 -4.83 -0.78 -15.95
N LEU A 9 -5.82 -1.38 -15.30
CA LEU A 9 -6.49 -0.77 -14.15
C LEU A 9 -5.52 -0.58 -12.97
N ILE A 10 -4.74 -1.61 -12.63
CA ILE A 10 -3.70 -1.53 -11.59
C ILE A 10 -2.67 -0.44 -11.91
N GLN A 11 -2.24 -0.34 -13.16
CA GLN A 11 -1.35 0.74 -13.61
C GLN A 11 -2.00 2.11 -13.45
N ASN A 12 -3.29 2.24 -13.75
CA ASN A 12 -4.04 3.48 -13.56
C ASN A 12 -4.12 3.86 -12.07
N ILE A 13 -4.39 2.91 -11.17
CA ILE A 13 -4.35 3.13 -9.71
C ILE A 13 -2.98 3.70 -9.29
N LEU A 14 -1.88 3.07 -9.72
CA LEU A 14 -0.53 3.55 -9.41
C LEU A 14 -0.23 4.94 -10.00
N ILE A 15 -0.80 5.29 -11.16
CA ILE A 15 -0.67 6.62 -11.75
C ILE A 15 -1.45 7.65 -10.93
N GLU A 16 -2.71 7.37 -10.59
CA GLU A 16 -3.58 8.28 -9.83
C GLU A 16 -3.06 8.51 -8.41
N ALA A 17 -2.56 7.46 -7.73
CA ALA A 17 -1.90 7.60 -6.44
C ALA A 17 -0.74 8.60 -6.52
N GLY A 18 0.06 8.55 -7.59
CA GLY A 18 1.16 9.49 -7.82
C GLY A 18 0.71 10.94 -8.01
N LYS A 19 -0.44 11.16 -8.64
CA LYS A 19 -1.02 12.50 -8.83
C LYS A 19 -1.57 13.10 -7.54
N LEU A 20 -1.94 12.27 -6.57
CA LEU A 20 -2.44 12.72 -5.26
C LEU A 20 -1.30 13.17 -4.34
N ILE A 21 -0.09 12.61 -4.47
CA ILE A 21 1.06 12.88 -3.58
C ILE A 21 1.32 14.38 -3.35
N PRO A 22 1.37 15.26 -4.38
CA PRO A 22 1.64 16.69 -4.16
C PRO A 22 0.64 17.38 -3.21
N HIS A 23 -0.60 16.92 -3.15
CA HIS A 23 -1.60 17.45 -2.22
C HIS A 23 -1.24 17.11 -0.77
N TYR A 24 -0.86 15.86 -0.50
CA TYR A 24 -0.47 15.43 0.84
C TYR A 24 0.85 16.05 1.31
N MET A 25 1.78 16.32 0.39
CA MET A 25 3.05 16.99 0.69
C MET A 25 2.88 18.46 1.12
N GLN A 26 1.69 19.04 1.03
CA GLN A 26 1.42 20.37 1.61
C GLN A 26 1.43 20.34 3.14
N ASN A 27 1.23 19.17 3.74
CA ASN A 27 1.40 18.97 5.17
C ASN A 27 2.88 18.76 5.50
N LYS A 28 3.43 19.60 6.39
CA LYS A 28 4.85 19.58 6.77
C LYS A 28 5.30 18.25 7.39
N GLU A 29 4.42 17.55 8.09
CA GLU A 29 4.78 16.27 8.71
C GLU A 29 4.87 15.16 7.66
N ASP A 30 3.94 15.13 6.70
CA ASP A 30 3.98 14.19 5.58
C ASP A 30 5.21 14.46 4.69
N GLU A 31 5.52 15.72 4.41
CA GLU A 31 6.72 16.12 3.66
C GLU A 31 8.01 15.71 4.37
N ARG A 32 8.09 15.96 5.69
CA ARG A 32 9.21 15.55 6.55
C ARG A 32 9.41 14.05 6.54
N ILE A 33 8.34 13.25 6.64
CA ILE A 33 8.44 11.79 6.57
C ILE A 33 8.89 11.34 5.19
N ALA A 34 8.32 11.92 4.13
CA ALA A 34 8.61 11.50 2.77
C ALA A 34 10.04 11.78 2.36
N HIS A 35 10.62 12.88 2.84
CA HIS A 35 11.88 13.42 2.31
C HIS A 35 11.88 13.45 0.76
N GLY A 36 10.72 13.81 0.20
CA GLY A 36 10.49 13.90 -1.25
C GLY A 36 10.28 12.58 -2.01
N SER A 37 10.22 11.42 -1.35
CA SER A 37 9.98 10.13 -2.03
C SER A 37 9.00 9.21 -1.30
N CYS A 38 8.14 8.55 -2.06
CA CYS A 38 7.13 7.59 -1.59
C CYS A 38 7.12 6.35 -2.49
N ALA A 39 6.34 5.34 -2.10
CA ALA A 39 6.18 4.14 -2.90
C ALA A 39 4.81 3.48 -2.68
N ALA A 40 4.33 2.80 -3.72
CA ALA A 40 3.14 1.97 -3.68
C ALA A 40 3.45 0.55 -4.19
N CYS A 41 2.81 -0.44 -3.57
CA CYS A 41 2.85 -1.84 -3.96
C CYS A 41 1.41 -2.39 -3.98
N ILE A 42 1.08 -3.20 -4.98
CA ILE A 42 -0.19 -3.87 -5.16
C ILE A 42 0.11 -5.34 -5.49
N ILE A 43 -0.57 -6.26 -4.81
CA ILE A 43 -0.54 -7.69 -5.06
C ILE A 43 -1.96 -8.13 -5.43
N ASP A 44 -2.13 -8.79 -6.57
CA ASP A 44 -3.44 -9.32 -6.98
C ASP A 44 -3.73 -10.69 -6.34
N GLU A 45 -4.91 -11.24 -6.60
CA GLU A 45 -5.35 -12.53 -6.03
C GLU A 45 -4.47 -13.73 -6.48
N GLU A 46 -3.82 -13.62 -7.64
CA GLU A 46 -2.89 -14.64 -8.16
C GLU A 46 -1.48 -14.50 -7.58
N GLY A 47 -1.20 -13.44 -6.80
CA GLY A 47 0.12 -13.15 -6.25
C GLY A 47 1.04 -12.37 -7.20
N ASN A 48 0.53 -11.80 -8.29
CA ASN A 48 1.33 -10.92 -9.15
C ASN A 48 1.57 -9.59 -8.45
N VAL A 49 2.82 -9.10 -8.52
CA VAL A 49 3.26 -7.90 -7.81
C VAL A 49 3.43 -6.73 -8.78
N TYR A 50 2.82 -5.60 -8.44
CA TYR A 50 2.88 -4.34 -9.17
C TYR A 50 3.35 -3.23 -8.25
N GLY A 51 4.27 -2.40 -8.72
CA GLY A 51 4.91 -1.41 -7.86
C GLY A 51 5.24 -0.12 -8.59
N LYS A 52 5.27 0.99 -7.83
CA LYS A 52 5.74 2.28 -8.34
C LYS A 52 6.49 3.06 -7.26
N LEU A 53 7.65 3.58 -7.66
CA LEU A 53 8.44 4.54 -6.89
C LEU A 53 8.04 5.96 -7.30
N TYR A 54 7.91 6.85 -6.34
CA TYR A 54 7.62 8.27 -6.56
C TYR A 54 8.74 9.12 -5.95
N GLY A 55 9.02 10.27 -6.58
CA GLY A 55 10.08 11.18 -6.17
C GLY A 55 11.42 10.93 -6.86
N THR A 56 12.40 11.76 -6.53
CA THR A 56 13.74 11.75 -7.16
C THR A 56 14.84 11.18 -6.25
N ASN A 57 14.60 11.13 -4.93
CA ASN A 57 15.54 10.52 -3.99
C ASN A 57 15.41 9.00 -4.08
N LYS A 58 16.33 8.37 -4.81
CA LYS A 58 16.32 6.92 -5.09
C LYS A 58 16.49 6.06 -3.84
N ILE A 59 17.32 6.48 -2.89
CA ILE A 59 17.56 5.73 -1.64
C ILE A 59 16.27 5.70 -0.83
N ARG A 60 15.67 6.88 -0.63
CA ARG A 60 14.42 7.00 0.11
C ARG A 60 13.27 6.26 -0.56
N ALA A 61 13.15 6.36 -1.88
CA ALA A 61 12.14 5.63 -2.64
C ALA A 61 12.28 4.11 -2.47
N ARG A 62 13.51 3.58 -2.51
CA ARG A 62 13.79 2.16 -2.28
C ARG A 62 13.37 1.74 -0.86
N GLU A 63 13.69 2.53 0.15
CA GLU A 63 13.29 2.26 1.54
C GLU A 63 11.76 2.24 1.68
N SER A 64 11.09 3.25 1.14
CA SER A 64 9.63 3.32 1.12
C SER A 64 9.03 2.12 0.40
N TYR A 65 9.62 1.65 -0.71
CA TYR A 65 9.10 0.50 -1.44
C TYR A 65 9.25 -0.80 -0.67
N ARG A 66 10.38 -1.00 0.03
CA ARG A 66 10.53 -2.16 0.92
C ARG A 66 9.37 -2.19 1.92
N VAL A 67 9.07 -1.06 2.54
CA VAL A 67 7.96 -0.94 3.50
C VAL A 67 6.60 -1.15 2.84
N ALA A 68 6.34 -0.52 1.69
CA ALA A 68 5.09 -0.68 0.94
C ALA A 68 4.85 -2.13 0.52
N TRP A 69 5.91 -2.83 0.07
CA TRP A 69 5.85 -4.24 -0.28
C TRP A 69 5.58 -5.12 0.94
N THR A 70 6.26 -4.90 2.07
CA THR A 70 5.99 -5.63 3.32
C THR A 70 4.53 -5.46 3.76
N LYS A 71 4.00 -4.22 3.71
CA LYS A 71 2.59 -3.93 4.03
C LYS A 71 1.63 -4.69 3.10
N ALA A 72 1.84 -4.61 1.78
CA ALA A 72 0.99 -5.30 0.80
C ALA A 72 1.05 -6.83 0.95
N SER A 73 2.24 -7.39 1.20
CA SER A 73 2.45 -8.82 1.42
C SER A 73 1.74 -9.31 2.67
N GLN A 74 1.83 -8.58 3.78
CA GLN A 74 1.11 -8.94 5.01
C GLN A 74 -0.42 -8.88 4.81
N VAL A 75 -0.93 -7.89 4.07
CA VAL A 75 -2.36 -7.83 3.71
C VAL A 75 -2.75 -9.02 2.83
N TRP A 76 -1.89 -9.40 1.89
CA TRP A 76 -2.15 -10.53 0.99
C TRP A 76 -2.24 -11.86 1.76
N ILE A 77 -1.38 -12.04 2.77
CA ILE A 77 -1.37 -13.22 3.64
C ILE A 77 -2.57 -13.23 4.61
N THR A 78 -2.86 -12.08 5.22
CA THR A 78 -3.80 -12.01 6.37
C THR A 78 -5.21 -11.60 6.00
N GLY A 79 -5.39 -10.93 4.85
CA GLY A 79 -6.63 -10.25 4.46
C GLY A 79 -6.98 -9.01 5.30
N LEU A 80 -6.11 -8.62 6.25
CA LEU A 80 -6.38 -7.56 7.23
C LEU A 80 -5.53 -6.31 6.93
N ARG A 81 -6.01 -5.16 7.38
CA ARG A 81 -5.19 -3.93 7.41
C ARG A 81 -4.01 -4.15 8.35
N THR A 82 -2.84 -3.60 8.03
CA THR A 82 -1.62 -3.84 8.84
C THR A 82 -1.77 -3.43 10.31
N GLY A 83 -2.36 -2.25 10.56
CA GLY A 83 -2.66 -1.78 11.92
C GLY A 83 -3.76 -2.56 12.63
N GLU A 84 -4.72 -3.13 11.87
CA GLU A 84 -5.76 -3.99 12.45
C GLU A 84 -5.17 -5.33 12.88
N TYR A 85 -4.33 -5.93 12.02
CA TYR A 85 -3.62 -7.16 12.33
C TYR A 85 -2.78 -7.00 13.60
N GLU A 86 -1.96 -5.95 13.68
CA GLU A 86 -1.13 -5.68 14.86
C GLU A 86 -1.95 -5.64 16.14
N LYS A 87 -3.03 -4.85 16.14
CA LYS A 87 -3.89 -4.69 17.30
C LYS A 87 -4.50 -6.03 17.74
N LYS A 88 -5.02 -6.82 16.80
CA LYS A 88 -5.60 -8.13 17.08
C LYS A 88 -4.56 -9.13 17.58
N PHE A 89 -3.39 -9.17 16.95
CA PHE A 89 -2.31 -10.09 17.30
C PHE A 89 -1.80 -9.84 18.73
N PHE A 90 -1.47 -8.59 19.06
CA PHE A 90 -0.97 -8.25 20.40
C PHE A 90 -2.05 -8.30 21.50
N ASN A 91 -3.33 -8.31 21.13
CA ASN A 91 -4.45 -8.56 22.05
C ASN A 91 -4.79 -10.05 22.22
N ASN A 92 -4.07 -10.96 21.56
CA ASN A 92 -4.36 -12.41 21.50
C ASN A 92 -5.75 -12.73 20.90
N GLU A 93 -6.24 -11.90 19.98
CA GLU A 93 -7.51 -12.12 19.27
C GLU A 93 -7.33 -12.99 18.01
N ILE A 94 -6.10 -13.09 17.49
CA ILE A 94 -5.72 -13.91 16.34
C ILE A 94 -4.37 -14.59 16.59
N GLU A 95 -4.14 -15.71 15.91
CA GLU A 95 -2.84 -16.39 15.90
C GLU A 95 -1.84 -15.69 14.96
N GLU A 96 -0.56 -16.04 15.08
CA GLU A 96 0.50 -15.54 14.20
C GLU A 96 0.30 -16.00 12.75
N CYS A 97 0.48 -15.09 11.79
CA CYS A 97 0.31 -15.36 10.36
C CYS A 97 1.53 -15.98 9.66
N GLY A 98 2.55 -16.40 10.41
CA GLY A 98 3.78 -16.99 9.89
C GLY A 98 4.81 -15.98 9.35
N ILE A 99 4.60 -14.67 9.56
CA ILE A 99 5.59 -13.64 9.27
C ILE A 99 6.41 -13.38 10.54
N GLU A 100 7.71 -13.69 10.48
CA GLU A 100 8.62 -13.47 11.60
C GLU A 100 8.86 -11.98 11.88
N VAL A 101 9.15 -11.64 13.13
CA VAL A 101 9.68 -10.32 13.49
C VAL A 101 11.14 -10.22 13.01
N PRO A 102 11.57 -9.14 12.32
CA PRO A 102 10.93 -7.83 12.19
C PRO A 102 10.17 -7.60 10.88
N ASP A 103 9.91 -8.63 10.07
CA ASP A 103 9.17 -8.49 8.82
C ASP A 103 7.67 -8.32 9.06
N LEU A 104 7.17 -8.68 10.25
CA LEU A 104 5.84 -8.31 10.71
C LEU A 104 5.73 -6.79 10.88
N ILE A 105 4.83 -6.15 10.13
CA ILE A 105 4.66 -4.71 10.13
C ILE A 105 3.35 -4.29 10.79
N GLY A 106 3.46 -3.47 11.83
CA GLY A 106 2.30 -3.04 12.60
C GLY A 106 1.73 -1.67 12.26
N TRP A 107 2.57 -0.76 11.79
CA TRP A 107 2.14 0.58 11.39
C TRP A 107 1.17 0.54 10.19
N GLU A 108 0.23 1.48 10.18
CA GLU A 108 -0.77 1.65 9.12
C GLU A 108 -0.16 1.90 7.73
N GLY A 109 -0.94 1.57 6.70
CA GLY A 109 -0.64 1.86 5.29
C GLY A 109 -0.79 0.66 4.35
N GLY A 110 -1.06 -0.54 4.89
CA GLY A 110 -1.51 -1.69 4.12
C GLY A 110 -3.00 -1.95 4.33
N GLN A 111 -3.74 -2.25 3.24
CA GLN A 111 -5.16 -2.60 3.30
C GLN A 111 -5.61 -3.41 2.08
N PRO A 112 -6.69 -4.21 2.20
CA PRO A 112 -7.37 -4.74 1.04
C PRO A 112 -8.15 -3.61 0.33
N LEU A 113 -8.16 -3.67 -0.99
CA LEU A 113 -9.06 -2.91 -1.85
C LEU A 113 -9.95 -3.88 -2.63
N THR A 114 -11.13 -3.42 -3.03
CA THR A 114 -12.06 -4.23 -3.83
C THR A 114 -12.51 -3.42 -5.04
N LEU A 115 -12.22 -3.94 -6.22
CA LEU A 115 -12.66 -3.38 -7.49
C LEU A 115 -14.18 -3.54 -7.64
N LYS A 116 -14.81 -2.75 -8.52
CA LYS A 116 -16.25 -2.83 -8.81
C LYS A 116 -16.71 -4.21 -9.27
N ASN A 117 -15.83 -4.92 -9.97
CA ASN A 117 -16.10 -6.29 -10.43
C ASN A 117 -15.88 -7.36 -9.35
N GLY A 118 -15.56 -6.97 -8.11
CA GLY A 118 -15.39 -7.85 -6.97
C GLY A 118 -13.96 -8.38 -6.76
N ILE A 119 -13.04 -8.15 -7.70
CA ILE A 119 -11.64 -8.56 -7.56
C ILE A 119 -11.01 -7.83 -6.37
N LYS A 120 -10.27 -8.58 -5.54
CA LYS A 120 -9.56 -8.03 -4.39
C LYS A 120 -8.11 -7.74 -4.74
N LEU A 121 -7.62 -6.61 -4.25
CA LEU A 121 -6.21 -6.23 -4.33
C LEU A 121 -5.67 -6.04 -2.93
N SER A 122 -4.46 -6.54 -2.68
CA SER A 122 -3.73 -6.28 -1.43
C SER A 122 -2.75 -5.16 -1.69
N VAL A 123 -2.96 -4.01 -1.04
CA VAL A 123 -2.17 -2.81 -1.34
C VAL A 123 -1.39 -2.33 -0.13
N GLY A 124 -0.26 -1.71 -0.41
CA GLY A 124 0.58 -1.02 0.57
C GLY A 124 1.10 0.27 -0.02
N PHE A 125 1.01 1.35 0.75
CA PHE A 125 1.66 2.62 0.45
C PHE A 125 2.61 2.98 1.61
N SER A 126 3.69 3.67 1.29
CA SER A 126 4.64 4.15 2.28
C SER A 126 5.35 5.40 1.82
N GLY A 127 5.58 6.29 2.76
CA GLY A 127 6.32 7.53 2.56
C GLY A 127 5.64 8.74 3.19
N ILE A 128 4.42 8.60 3.71
CA ILE A 128 3.74 9.64 4.49
C ILE A 128 3.16 9.03 5.77
N ARG A 129 2.32 9.76 6.51
CA ARG A 129 1.64 9.19 7.68
C ARG A 129 0.70 8.06 7.27
N GLY A 130 0.63 7.01 8.08
CA GLY A 130 -0.13 5.79 7.77
C GLY A 130 -1.60 6.01 7.40
N ILE A 131 -2.31 6.93 8.08
CA ILE A 131 -3.68 7.30 7.71
C ILE A 131 -3.79 7.82 6.26
N ASN A 132 -2.78 8.55 5.79
CA ASN A 132 -2.74 9.13 4.46
C ASN A 132 -2.23 8.11 3.43
N ASP A 133 -1.33 7.21 3.84
CA ASP A 133 -0.94 6.03 3.02
C ASP A 133 -2.20 5.25 2.62
N LEU A 134 -3.10 4.98 3.59
CA LEU A 134 -4.37 4.29 3.34
C LEU A 134 -5.30 5.13 2.44
N GLU A 135 -5.47 6.42 2.74
CA GLU A 135 -6.40 7.29 2.02
C GLU A 135 -6.00 7.48 0.54
N ILE A 136 -4.70 7.63 0.24
CA ILE A 136 -4.20 7.76 -1.15
C ILE A 136 -4.64 6.57 -2.00
N MET A 137 -4.52 5.36 -1.48
CA MET A 137 -4.84 4.15 -2.24
C MET A 137 -6.34 4.00 -2.50
N VAL A 138 -7.19 4.36 -1.53
CA VAL A 138 -8.65 4.38 -1.73
C VAL A 138 -9.02 5.40 -2.80
N LYS A 139 -8.54 6.64 -2.68
CA LYS A 139 -8.84 7.70 -3.65
C LYS A 139 -8.32 7.37 -5.05
N ALA A 140 -7.13 6.78 -5.14
CA ALA A 140 -6.55 6.37 -6.41
C ALA A 140 -7.41 5.30 -7.10
N LEU A 141 -7.94 4.34 -6.34
CA LEU A 141 -8.89 3.36 -6.83
C LEU A 141 -10.18 4.02 -7.32
N ASP A 142 -10.80 4.88 -6.52
CA ASP A 142 -12.05 5.56 -6.90
C ASP A 142 -11.93 6.38 -8.18
N ILE A 143 -10.73 6.91 -8.47
CA ILE A 143 -10.46 7.64 -9.71
C ILE A 143 -10.24 6.70 -10.89
N ALA A 144 -9.53 5.59 -10.69
CA ALA A 144 -9.11 4.66 -11.74
C ALA A 144 -10.21 3.67 -12.15
N ASP A 145 -11.00 3.17 -11.19
CA ASP A 145 -12.06 2.16 -11.39
C ASP A 145 -13.42 2.84 -11.55
N LYS A 146 -13.51 3.75 -12.54
CA LYS A 146 -14.73 4.49 -12.87
C LYS A 146 -15.61 3.74 -13.87
#